data_AF-H0AA59-F1
#
_entry.id   AF-H0AA59-F1
#
_cell.length_a   1.000
_cell.length_b   1.000
_cell.length_c   1.000
_cell.angle_alpha   90.00
_cell.angle_beta   90.00
_cell.angle_gamma   90.00
#
_symmetry.space_group_name_H-M   'P 1'
#
loop_
_entity.id
_entity.type
_entity.pdbx_description
1 polymer ?
#
loop_
_entity_poly.entity_id
_entity_poly.type
_entity_poly.pdbx_seq_one_letter_code
_entity_poly.pdbx_strand_id
1 'polypeptide(L)' 'MIVALASFDGYNIEDAVIMNKASTDRGLARTTYVRTYQTEAQRFWGGQQDRIGIPDKDVRGYRREEAYNHLDEDGIINP' A
#
# COMPACT_ATOMS: atom_id res chain seq x y z
N MET A 1 4.78 24.21 -13.24
CA MET A 1 6.11 24.32 -12.62
C MET A 1 6.83 25.48 -13.29
N ILE A 2 7.41 26.39 -12.52
CA ILE A 2 8.28 27.46 -13.03
C ILE A 2 9.68 27.19 -12.50
N VAL A 3 10.70 27.33 -13.33
CA VAL A 3 12.10 27.00 -13.00
C VAL A 3 12.91 28.29 -12.92
N ALA A 4 13.76 28.39 -11.90
CA ALA A 4 14.76 29.43 -11.78
C ALA A 4 16.15 28.79 -11.84
N LEU A 5 17.06 29.37 -12.64
CA LEU A 5 18.44 28.93 -12.76
C LEU A 5 19.31 29.83 -11.86
N ALA A 6 19.64 29.34 -10.66
CA ALA A 6 20.47 30.06 -9.69
C ALA A 6 21.14 29.07 -8.73
N SER A 7 22.31 29.43 -8.19
CA SER A 7 22.90 28.71 -7.05
C SER A 7 22.27 29.23 -5.75
N PHE A 8 21.75 28.34 -4.90
CA PHE A 8 21.06 28.73 -3.68
C PHE A 8 21.49 27.87 -2.49
N ASP A 9 22.12 28.50 -1.50
CA ASP A 9 22.56 27.93 -0.21
C ASP A 9 23.31 26.58 -0.28
N GLY A 10 23.82 26.20 -1.46
CA GLY A 10 24.50 24.93 -1.70
C GLY A 10 23.59 23.70 -1.75
N TYR A 11 22.26 23.85 -1.71
CA TYR A 11 21.33 22.71 -1.68
C TYR A 11 20.95 22.18 -3.07
N ASN A 12 21.34 22.87 -4.14
CA ASN A 12 21.11 22.47 -5.54
C ASN A 12 22.41 22.15 -6.30
N ILE A 13 23.42 21.63 -5.59
CA ILE A 13 24.69 21.18 -6.19
C ILE A 13 24.54 19.82 -6.87
N GLU A 14 25.47 19.52 -7.78
CA GLU A 14 25.46 18.31 -8.61
C GLU A 14 24.14 18.16 -9.37
N ASP A 15 23.29 17.20 -9.01
CA ASP A 15 22.00 16.92 -9.66
C ASP A 15 20.80 17.21 -8.73
N ALA A 16 21.01 17.95 -7.64
CA ALA A 16 19.95 18.29 -6.69
C ALA A 16 19.09 19.45 -7.19
N VAL A 17 17.78 19.39 -6.92
CA VAL A 17 16.81 20.46 -7.23
C VAL A 17 16.10 20.93 -5.97
N ILE A 18 15.92 22.25 -5.86
CA ILE A 18 15.13 22.85 -4.78
C ILE A 18 13.69 23.03 -5.25
N MET A 19 12.75 22.55 -4.45
CA MET A 19 11.31 22.63 -4.73
C MET A 19 10.63 23.63 -3.81
N ASN A 20 9.70 24.41 -4.36
CA ASN A 20 8.91 25.35 -3.56
C ASN A 20 7.91 24.59 -2.66
N LYS A 21 8.11 24.67 -1.35
CA LYS A 21 7.25 24.02 -0.34
C LYS A 21 5.76 24.36 -0.54
N ALA A 22 5.44 25.64 -0.71
CA ALA A 22 4.04 26.09 -0.84
C ALA A 22 3.37 25.58 -2.13
N SER A 23 4.15 25.30 -3.19
CA SER A 23 3.64 24.65 -4.39
C SER A 23 3.35 23.16 -4.14
N THR A 24 4.25 22.45 -3.44
CA THR A 24 4.06 21.05 -3.04
C THR A 24 2.82 20.88 -2.14
N ASP A 25 2.66 21.75 -1.15
CA ASP A 25 1.50 21.73 -0.23
C ASP A 25 0.17 21.92 -0.98
N ARG A 26 0.19 22.71 -2.06
CA ARG A 26 -0.96 22.92 -2.96
C ARG A 26 -1.12 21.85 -4.05
N GLY A 27 -0.32 20.79 -4.02
CA GLY A 27 -0.50 19.62 -4.88
C GLY A 27 0.42 19.56 -6.11
N LEU A 28 1.42 20.43 -6.24
CA LEU A 28 2.42 20.29 -7.29
C LEU A 28 3.10 18.92 -7.16
N ALA A 29 3.08 18.15 -8.26
CA ALA A 29 3.65 16.80 -8.35
C ALA A 29 3.08 15.76 -7.36
N ARG A 30 1.88 15.99 -6.81
CA ARG A 30 1.18 14.96 -6.01
C ARG A 30 0.74 13.83 -6.93
N THR A 31 1.04 12.59 -6.54
CA THR A 31 0.67 11.38 -7.28
C THR A 31 -0.13 10.44 -6.38
N THR A 32 -0.92 9.57 -7.00
CA THR A 32 -1.64 8.48 -6.33
C THR A 32 -1.12 7.17 -6.89
N TYR A 33 -0.75 6.25 -6.01
CA TYR A 33 -0.29 4.90 -6.38
C TYR A 33 -1.35 3.88 -5.98
N VAL A 34 -1.72 3.00 -6.91
CA VAL A 34 -2.74 1.97 -6.70
C VAL A 34 -2.09 0.60 -6.94
N ARG A 35 -2.37 -0.35 -6.05
CA ARG A 35 -1.98 -1.76 -6.18
C ARG A 35 -3.18 -2.64 -5.87
N THR A 36 -3.41 -3.65 -6.70
CA THR A 36 -4.49 -4.61 -6.54
C THR A 36 -3.94 -5.94 -6.04
N TYR A 37 -4.65 -6.55 -5.09
CA TYR A 37 -4.40 -7.91 -4.61
C TYR A 37 -5.60 -8.77 -4.99
N GLN A 38 -5.35 -10.00 -5.44
CA GLN A 38 -6.39 -10.94 -5.85
C GLN A 38 -6.17 -12.28 -5.16
N THR A 39 -7.27 -12.92 -4.76
CA THR A 39 -7.31 -14.27 -4.21
C THR A 39 -8.58 -14.97 -4.70
N GLU A 40 -8.55 -16.30 -4.79
CA GLU A 40 -9.66 -17.12 -5.25
C GLU A 40 -9.85 -18.31 -4.31
N ALA A 41 -11.10 -18.63 -3.98
CA ALA A 41 -11.45 -19.83 -3.22
C ALA A 41 -11.60 -21.02 -4.18
N GLN A 42 -10.53 -21.81 -4.36
CA GLN A 42 -10.52 -22.91 -5.32
C GLN A 42 -11.23 -24.15 -4.81
N ARG A 43 -11.80 -24.93 -5.73
CA ARG A 43 -12.34 -26.28 -5.48
C ARG A 43 -11.42 -27.30 -6.12
N PHE A 44 -10.92 -28.24 -5.32
CA PHE A 44 -9.99 -29.26 -5.75
C PHE A 44 -10.71 -30.54 -6.17
N TRP A 45 -10.07 -31.26 -7.11
CA TRP A 45 -10.47 -32.60 -7.52
C TRP A 45 -10.31 -33.54 -6.32
N GLY A 46 -11.42 -33.86 -5.66
CA GLY A 46 -11.45 -34.55 -4.37
C GLY A 46 -12.48 -33.99 -3.38
N GLY A 47 -13.17 -32.91 -3.75
CA GLY A 47 -14.25 -32.32 -2.94
C GLY A 47 -13.76 -31.36 -1.86
N GLN A 48 -12.44 -31.19 -1.71
CA GLN A 48 -11.86 -30.16 -0.86
C GLN A 48 -12.05 -28.78 -1.51
N GLN A 49 -12.31 -27.77 -0.70
CA GLN A 49 -12.51 -26.38 -1.13
C GLN A 49 -11.76 -25.43 -0.18
N ASP A 50 -11.15 -24.39 -0.74
CA ASP A 50 -10.62 -23.28 0.04
C ASP A 50 -11.75 -22.39 0.56
N ARG A 51 -11.60 -21.91 1.80
CA ARG A 51 -12.51 -20.94 2.41
C ARG A 51 -11.74 -19.68 2.73
N ILE A 52 -12.22 -18.55 2.20
CA ILE A 52 -11.78 -17.22 2.61
C ILE A 52 -12.57 -16.86 3.88
N GLY A 53 -11.87 -16.38 4.90
CA GLY A 53 -12.42 -16.13 6.22
C GLY A 53 -11.32 -15.84 7.23
N ILE A 54 -11.72 -15.57 8.47
CA ILE A 54 -10.79 -15.44 9.59
C ILE A 54 -10.27 -16.85 9.95
N PRO A 55 -8.95 -17.08 9.98
CA PRO A 55 -8.40 -18.40 10.29
C PRO A 55 -8.50 -18.69 11.80
N ASP A 56 -8.74 -19.96 12.15
CA ASP A 56 -8.66 -20.42 13.54
C ASP A 56 -7.21 -20.47 14.04
N LYS A 57 -7.02 -20.26 15.35
CA LYS A 57 -5.69 -20.24 15.99
C LYS A 57 -4.93 -21.56 15.84
N ASP A 58 -5.65 -22.66 15.68
CA ASP A 58 -5.08 -24.01 15.57
C ASP A 58 -4.64 -24.35 14.14
N VAL A 59 -4.90 -23.48 13.16
CA VAL A 59 -4.53 -23.73 11.75
C VAL A 59 -3.01 -23.66 11.61
N ARG A 60 -2.46 -24.62 10.86
CA ARG A 60 -1.03 -24.63 10.53
C ARG A 60 -0.67 -23.36 9.74
N GLY A 61 0.31 -22.60 10.25
CA GLY A 61 0.74 -21.35 9.62
C GLY A 61 -0.05 -20.12 10.05
N TYR A 62 -0.88 -20.24 11.09
CA TYR A 62 -1.51 -19.10 11.75
C TYR A 62 -0.48 -18.04 12.14
N ARG A 63 -0.74 -16.78 11.78
CA ARG A 63 0.10 -15.62 12.13
C ARG A 63 -0.31 -15.07 13.49
N ARG A 64 0.41 -14.06 14.00
CA ARG A 64 -0.03 -13.36 15.21
C ARG A 64 -1.41 -12.75 15.01
N GLU A 65 -2.20 -12.66 16.09
CA GLU A 65 -3.56 -12.11 16.07
C GLU A 65 -3.64 -10.73 15.42
N GLU A 66 -2.62 -9.90 15.63
CA GLU A 66 -2.56 -8.54 15.08
C GLU A 66 -2.64 -8.50 13.54
N ALA A 67 -2.23 -9.57 12.87
CA ALA A 67 -2.27 -9.68 11.41
C ALA A 67 -3.70 -9.74 10.85
N TYR A 68 -4.68 -10.06 11.69
CA TYR A 68 -6.08 -10.26 11.31
C TYR A 68 -7.01 -9.14 11.81
N ASN A 69 -6.50 -8.15 12.55
CA ASN A 69 -7.29 -7.07 13.17
C ASN A 69 -8.12 -6.21 12.20
N HIS A 70 -7.75 -6.18 10.93
CA HIS A 70 -8.42 -5.37 9.90
C HIS A 70 -9.40 -6.19 9.04
N LEU A 71 -9.49 -7.51 9.28
CA LEU A 71 -10.47 -8.34 8.58
C LEU A 71 -11.86 -8.11 9.17
N ASP A 72 -12.85 -8.02 8.29
CA ASP A 72 -14.26 -8.01 8.68
C ASP A 72 -14.77 -9.44 8.94
N GLU A 73 -16.05 -9.59 9.30
CA GLU A 73 -16.70 -10.87 9.63
C GLU A 73 -16.57 -11.94 8.53
N ASP A 74 -16.44 -11.53 7.27
CA ASP A 74 -16.26 -12.40 6.10
C ASP A 74 -14.79 -12.75 5.80
N GLY A 75 -13.84 -12.17 6.54
CA GLY A 75 -12.40 -12.32 6.33
C GLY A 75 -11.83 -11.43 5.22
N ILE A 76 -12.54 -10.38 4.80
CA ILE A 76 -12.09 -9.40 3.80
C ILE A 76 -11.99 -8.02 4.47
N ILE A 77 -11.04 -7.20 4.02
CA ILE A 77 -10.89 -5.82 4.51
C ILE A 77 -11.97 -4.92 3.91
N ASN A 78 -12.53 -4.01 4.70
CA ASN A 78 -13.36 -2.93 4.19
C ASN A 78 -12.51 -1.69 3.81
N PRO A 79 -12.92 -0.90 2.81
CA PRO A 79 -12.25 0.34 2.42
C PRO A 79 -12.16 1.41 3.51
#